data_AF-A0A2R2WA49-F1
#
_entry.id   AF-A0A2R2WA49-F1
#
_cell.length_a   1.000
_cell.length_b   1.000
_cell.length_c   1.000
_cell.angle_alpha   90.00
_cell.angle_beta   90.00
_cell.angle_gamma   90.00
#
_symmetry.space_group_name_H-M   'P 1'
#
loop_
_entity.id
_entity.type
_entity.pdbx_description
1 polymer ?
#
loop_
_entity_poly.entity_id
_entity_poly.type
_entity_poly.pdbx_seq_one_letter_code
_entity_poly.pdbx_strand_id
1 'polypeptide(L)'
;MWLLIALLTAEFLLMAGVSAYLIIQLIVSTPVSVASGIAVFVLTLVATVWLAYIVVGALRGRAWIRGAAIVWQVMQFAIGIGCFQGLTATPAVGWALIVPAVVVVLLLLSRPVVRATAHRG
;
A
#
# COMPACT_ATOMS: atom_id res chain seq x y z
N MET A 1 -14.26 11.02 3.11
CA MET A 1 -13.16 11.05 4.09
C MET A 1 -13.05 9.72 4.82
N TRP A 2 -14.09 9.27 5.54
CA TRP A 2 -14.06 7.99 6.26
C TRP A 2 -13.78 6.76 5.38
N LEU A 3 -14.38 6.68 4.19
CA LEU A 3 -14.10 5.60 3.24
C LEU A 3 -12.62 5.53 2.81
N LEU A 4 -12.00 6.69 2.57
CA LEU A 4 -10.57 6.78 2.23
C LEU A 4 -9.72 6.27 3.39
N ILE A 5 -10.02 6.71 4.62
CA ILE A 5 -9.30 6.27 5.82
C ILE A 5 -9.44 4.75 5.98
N ALA A 6 -10.66 4.22 5.83
CA ALA A 6 -10.91 2.79 5.94
C ALA A 6 -10.09 1.97 4.91
N LEU A 7 -10.03 2.43 3.65
CA LEU A 7 -9.23 1.77 2.62
C LEU A 7 -7.72 1.85 2.91
N LEU A 8 -7.20 3.02 3.28
CA LEU A 8 -5.78 3.17 3.65
C LEU A 8 -5.42 2.33 4.88
N THR A 9 -6.33 2.22 5.85
CA THR A 9 -6.14 1.35 7.02
C THR A 9 -6.15 -0.13 6.61
N ALA A 10 -7.03 -0.54 5.69
CA ALA A 10 -7.02 -1.90 5.17
C ALA A 10 -5.72 -2.22 4.43
N GLU A 11 -5.22 -1.32 3.58
CA GLU A 11 -3.92 -1.46 2.90
C GLU A 11 -2.77 -1.56 3.91
N PHE A 12 -2.78 -0.74 4.95
CA PHE A 12 -1.81 -0.82 6.05
C PHE A 12 -1.83 -2.19 6.74
N LEU A 13 -3.01 -2.68 7.12
CA LEU A 13 -3.16 -3.97 7.80
C LEU A 13 -2.72 -5.13 6.90
N LEU A 14 -3.02 -5.07 5.60
CA LEU A 14 -2.54 -6.04 4.63
C LEU A 14 -1.01 -6.01 4.53
N MET A 15 -0.38 -4.84 4.41
CA MET A 15 1.09 -4.74 4.37
C MET A 15 1.76 -5.19 5.66
N ALA A 16 1.15 -4.91 6.82
CA ALA A 16 1.62 -5.43 8.10
C ALA A 16 1.54 -6.96 8.14
N GLY A 17 0.44 -7.55 7.65
CA GLY A 17 0.28 -8.99 7.51
C GLY A 17 1.30 -9.62 6.57
N VAL A 18 1.57 -9.00 5.41
CA VAL A 18 2.61 -9.47 4.46
C VAL A 18 4.00 -9.39 5.10
N SER A 19 4.31 -8.30 5.80
CA SER A 19 5.60 -8.16 6.51
C SER A 19 5.76 -9.23 7.59
N ALA A 20 4.72 -9.50 8.38
CA ALA A 20 4.70 -10.56 9.38
C ALA A 20 4.86 -11.96 8.74
N TYR A 21 4.19 -12.20 7.62
CA TYR A 21 4.34 -13.44 6.87
C TYR A 21 5.76 -13.62 6.33
N LEU A 22 6.37 -12.57 5.78
CA LEU A 22 7.72 -12.63 5.21
C LEU A 22 8.79 -12.87 6.28
N ILE A 23 8.68 -12.26 7.47
CA ILE A 23 9.63 -12.54 8.55
C ILE A 23 9.50 -13.98 9.05
N ILE A 24 8.27 -14.51 9.16
CA ILE A 24 8.06 -15.93 9.50
C ILE A 24 8.68 -16.82 8.43
N GLN A 25 8.47 -16.51 7.15
CA GLN A 25 9.02 -17.29 6.05
C GLN A 25 10.55 -17.28 6.01
N LEU A 26 11.20 -16.17 6.35
CA LEU A 26 12.65 -16.09 6.46
C LEU A 26 13.23 -16.99 7.56
N ILE A 27 12.44 -17.28 8.60
CA ILE A 27 12.86 -18.09 9.74
C ILE A 27 12.56 -19.58 9.50
N VAL A 28 11.42 -19.89 8.89
CA VAL A 28 10.91 -21.26 8.77
C VAL A 28 11.33 -21.95 7.47
N SER A 29 11.41 -21.22 6.36
CA SER A 29 11.68 -21.78 5.04
C SER A 29 13.15 -21.66 4.66
N THR A 30 13.70 -22.63 3.93
CA THR A 30 15.03 -22.54 3.30
C THR A 30 14.91 -21.71 2.01
N PRO A 31 15.35 -20.44 1.98
CA PRO A 31 15.15 -19.60 0.82
C PRO A 31 16.11 -20.01 -0.29
N VAL A 32 15.64 -19.95 -1.54
CA VAL A 32 16.52 -20.08 -2.72
C VAL A 32 17.63 -19.02 -2.72
N SER A 33 17.34 -17.84 -2.16
CA SER A 33 18.32 -16.79 -1.87
C SER A 33 17.90 -16.00 -0.64
N VAL A 34 18.69 -16.09 0.44
CA VAL A 34 18.46 -15.33 1.68
C VAL A 34 18.55 -13.82 1.42
N ALA A 35 19.48 -13.39 0.57
CA ALA A 35 19.66 -11.98 0.24
C ALA A 35 18.42 -11.37 -0.43
N SER A 36 17.82 -12.09 -1.40
CA SER A 36 16.59 -11.64 -2.05
C SER A 36 15.41 -11.60 -1.07
N GLY A 37 15.29 -12.61 -0.20
CA GLY A 37 14.24 -12.64 0.83
C GLY A 37 14.33 -11.46 1.80
N ILE A 38 15.53 -11.15 2.30
CA ILE A 38 15.76 -10.00 3.18
C ILE A 38 15.43 -8.68 2.47
N ALA A 39 15.85 -8.52 1.21
CA ALA A 39 15.59 -7.32 0.44
C ALA A 39 14.08 -7.05 0.30
N VAL A 40 13.29 -8.06 -0.09
CA VAL A 40 11.83 -7.93 -0.19
C VAL A 40 11.22 -7.63 1.17
N PHE A 41 11.63 -8.33 2.23
CA PHE A 41 11.13 -8.07 3.59
C PHE A 41 11.36 -6.62 4.03
N VAL A 42 12.57 -6.10 3.85
CA VAL A 42 12.90 -4.71 4.22
C VAL A 42 12.05 -3.72 3.44
N LEU A 43 11.89 -3.92 2.12
CA LEU A 43 11.04 -3.06 1.30
C LEU A 43 9.57 -3.08 1.76
N THR A 44 9.02 -4.26 2.06
CA THR A 44 7.64 -4.39 2.58
C THR A 44 7.50 -3.75 3.96
N LEU A 45 8.51 -3.87 4.82
CA LEU A 45 8.49 -3.26 6.15
C LEU A 45 8.50 -1.73 6.06
N VAL A 46 9.35 -1.17 5.19
CA VAL A 46 9.38 0.28 4.93
C VAL A 46 8.05 0.77 4.39
N ALA A 47 7.46 0.05 3.42
CA ALA A 47 6.11 0.34 2.91
C ALA A 47 5.05 0.33 4.02
N THR A 48 5.09 -0.66 4.91
CA THR A 48 4.17 -0.79 6.05
C THR A 48 4.27 0.42 6.99
N VAL A 49 5.48 0.80 7.38
CA VAL A 49 5.72 1.96 8.23
C VAL A 49 5.24 3.25 7.56
N TRP A 50 5.50 3.40 6.27
CA TRP A 50 5.06 4.57 5.51
C TRP A 50 3.54 4.68 5.44
N LEU A 51 2.84 3.57 5.18
CA LEU A 51 1.38 3.51 5.23
C LEU A 51 0.83 3.86 6.61
N ALA A 52 1.48 3.42 7.69
CA ALA A 52 1.09 3.80 9.05
C ALA A 52 1.12 5.34 9.23
N TYR A 53 2.18 6.01 8.75
CA TYR A 53 2.25 7.47 8.76
C TYR A 53 1.15 8.13 7.92
N ILE A 54 0.82 7.58 6.75
CA ILE A 54 -0.26 8.07 5.89
C ILE A 54 -1.61 7.95 6.62
N VAL A 55 -1.91 6.80 7.23
CA VAL A 55 -3.15 6.58 7.99
C VAL A 55 -3.25 7.53 9.17
N VAL A 56 -2.20 7.67 9.98
CA VAL A 56 -2.18 8.61 11.12
C VAL A 56 -2.33 10.06 10.65
N GLY A 57 -1.66 10.44 9.56
CA GLY A 57 -1.81 11.75 8.94
C GLY A 57 -3.24 11.99 8.45
N ALA A 58 -3.89 10.96 7.89
CA ALA A 58 -5.25 11.03 7.37
C ALA A 58 -6.27 11.20 8.49
N LEU A 59 -6.12 10.46 9.59
CA LEU A 59 -6.91 10.62 10.81
C LEU A 59 -6.76 12.03 11.42
N ARG A 60 -5.56 12.61 11.31
CA ARG A 60 -5.28 14.00 11.73
C ARG A 60 -5.69 15.05 10.71
N GLY A 61 -6.18 14.66 9.54
CA GLY A 61 -6.64 15.57 8.48
C GLY A 61 -5.54 16.44 7.86
N ARG A 62 -4.29 15.96 7.83
CA ARG A 62 -3.14 16.73 7.31
C ARG A 62 -3.15 16.78 5.78
N ALA A 63 -2.82 17.92 5.18
CA ALA A 63 -2.84 18.08 3.72
C ALA A 63 -1.76 17.27 2.97
N TRP A 64 -0.59 17.05 3.59
CA TRP A 64 0.54 16.34 2.98
C TRP A 64 0.25 14.86 2.65
N ILE A 65 -0.79 14.27 3.26
CA ILE A 65 -1.17 12.86 3.05
C ILE A 65 -1.51 12.56 1.59
N ARG A 66 -1.97 13.56 0.84
CA ARG A 66 -2.49 13.37 -0.51
C ARG A 66 -1.37 12.96 -1.46
N GLY A 67 -0.27 13.71 -1.42
CA GLY A 67 0.91 13.38 -2.23
C GLY A 67 1.45 12.00 -1.87
N ALA A 68 1.63 11.73 -0.57
CA ALA A 68 2.13 10.44 -0.10
C ALA A 68 1.24 9.26 -0.52
N ALA A 69 -0.08 9.38 -0.35
CA ALA A 69 -1.03 8.34 -0.73
C ALA A 69 -1.07 8.13 -2.26
N ILE A 70 -0.97 9.19 -3.07
CA ILE A 70 -0.90 9.05 -4.53
C ILE A 70 0.34 8.24 -4.94
N VAL A 71 1.51 8.54 -4.36
CA VAL A 71 2.73 7.79 -4.68
C VAL A 71 2.60 6.31 -4.30
N TRP A 72 2.00 6.02 -3.14
CA TRP A 72 1.69 4.64 -2.75
C TRP A 72 0.79 3.95 -3.78
N GLN A 73 -0.28 4.60 -4.23
CA GLN A 73 -1.18 3.99 -5.22
C GLN A 73 -0.55 3.78 -6.59
N VAL A 74 0.33 4.67 -7.04
CA VAL A 74 1.08 4.49 -8.29
C VAL A 74 2.00 3.28 -8.19
N MET A 75 2.69 3.11 -7.06
CA MET A 75 3.54 1.95 -6.82
C MET A 75 2.72 0.65 -6.79
N GLN A 76 1.60 0.64 -6.06
CA GLN A 76 0.70 -0.51 -6.00
C GLN A 76 0.14 -0.89 -7.37
N PHE A 77 -0.24 0.10 -8.18
CA PHE A 77 -0.69 -0.11 -9.54
C PHE A 77 0.41 -0.73 -10.41
N ALA A 78 1.64 -0.21 -10.35
CA ALA A 78 2.77 -0.74 -11.10
C ALA A 78 3.08 -2.20 -10.72
N ILE A 79 3.07 -2.53 -9.42
CA ILE A 79 3.22 -3.90 -8.92
C ILE A 79 2.09 -4.79 -9.46
N GLY A 80 0.84 -4.32 -9.40
CA GLY A 80 -0.32 -5.04 -9.89
C GLY A 80 -0.24 -5.36 -11.38
N ILE A 81 0.24 -4.43 -12.21
CA ILE A 81 0.50 -4.68 -13.65
C ILE A 81 1.55 -5.77 -13.84
N GLY A 82 2.60 -5.79 -13.03
CA GLY A 82 3.62 -6.84 -13.05
C GLY A 82 3.05 -8.24 -12.82
N CYS A 83 1.98 -8.38 -12.02
CA CYS A 83 1.33 -9.68 -11.77
C CYS A 83 0.65 -10.31 -12.99
N PHE A 84 0.44 -9.55 -14.09
CA PHE A 84 -0.10 -10.09 -15.34
C PHE A 84 0.98 -10.60 -16.29
N GLN A 85 2.26 -10.44 -15.93
CA GLN A 85 3.40 -10.69 -16.82
C GLN A 85 4.33 -11.75 -16.21
N GLY A 86 5.08 -12.45 -17.06
CA GLY A 86 6.09 -13.44 -16.64
C GLY A 86 5.56 -14.87 -16.43
N LEU A 87 6.48 -15.80 -16.14
CA LEU A 87 6.18 -17.24 -16.01
C LEU A 87 5.33 -17.59 -14.78
N THR A 88 5.32 -16.73 -13.76
CA THR A 88 4.54 -16.89 -12.52
C THR A 88 3.42 -15.86 -12.43
N ALA A 89 2.84 -15.47 -13.57
CA ALA A 89 1.75 -14.51 -13.61
C ALA A 89 0.58 -14.98 -12.72
N THR A 90 0.08 -14.08 -11.88
CA THR A 90 -1.04 -14.30 -10.97
C THR A 90 -2.08 -13.20 -11.16
N PRO A 91 -2.89 -13.25 -12.24
CA PRO A 91 -3.82 -12.18 -12.61
C PRO A 91 -4.80 -11.80 -11.50
N ALA A 92 -5.22 -12.76 -10.67
CA ALA A 92 -6.10 -12.52 -9.53
C ALA A 92 -5.48 -11.56 -8.50
N VAL A 93 -4.18 -11.71 -8.22
CA VAL A 93 -3.43 -10.80 -7.32
C VAL A 93 -3.27 -9.44 -7.98
N GLY A 94 -2.99 -9.41 -9.29
CA GLY A 94 -2.91 -8.16 -10.06
C GLY A 94 -4.19 -7.33 -9.94
N TRP A 95 -5.36 -7.94 -10.15
CA TRP A 95 -6.64 -7.25 -9.96
C TRP A 95 -6.87 -6.81 -8.51
N ALA A 96 -6.53 -7.66 -7.53
CA ALA A 96 -6.66 -7.33 -6.11
C ALA A 96 -5.79 -6.12 -5.69
N LEU A 97 -4.71 -5.81 -6.41
CA LEU A 97 -3.88 -4.63 -6.17
C LEU A 97 -4.36 -3.40 -6.97
N ILE A 98 -4.70 -3.59 -8.25
CA ILE A 98 -5.08 -2.48 -9.15
C ILE A 98 -6.41 -1.85 -8.74
N VAL A 99 -7.43 -2.66 -8.44
CA VAL A 99 -8.77 -2.15 -8.11
C VAL A 99 -8.75 -1.19 -6.92
N PRO A 100 -8.19 -1.54 -5.75
CA PRO A 100 -8.11 -0.59 -4.63
C PRO A 100 -7.27 0.63 -4.98
N ALA A 101 -6.19 0.48 -5.77
CA ALA A 101 -5.36 1.61 -6.15
C ALA A 101 -6.10 2.66 -6.97
N VAL A 102 -6.87 2.22 -7.97
CA VAL A 102 -7.72 3.10 -8.77
C VAL A 102 -8.80 3.75 -7.89
N VAL A 103 -9.47 2.98 -7.04
CA VAL A 103 -10.52 3.49 -6.14
C VAL A 103 -9.96 4.57 -5.21
N VAL A 104 -8.82 4.34 -4.58
CA VAL A 104 -8.21 5.30 -3.65
C VAL A 104 -7.76 6.56 -4.37
N VAL A 105 -7.16 6.46 -5.56
CA VAL A 105 -6.81 7.64 -6.39
C VAL A 105 -8.05 8.48 -6.70
N LEU A 106 -9.13 7.86 -7.15
CA LEU A 106 -10.39 8.56 -7.45
C LEU A 106 -10.94 9.27 -6.20
N LEU A 107 -10.86 8.63 -5.03
CA LEU A 107 -11.27 9.23 -3.77
C LEU A 107 -10.36 10.41 -3.37
N LEU A 108 -9.04 10.31 -3.55
CA LEU A 108 -8.08 11.38 -3.25
C LEU A 108 -8.25 12.61 -4.15
N LEU A 109 -8.75 12.42 -5.37
CA LEU A 109 -9.08 13.48 -6.31
C LEU A 109 -10.49 14.04 -6.11
N SER A 110 -11.35 13.35 -5.36
CA SER A 110 -12.74 13.77 -5.13
C SER A 110 -12.84 15.05 -4.29
N ARG A 111 -13.75 15.97 -4.68
CA ARG A 111 -13.99 17.25 -4.01
C ARG A 111 -14.20 17.15 -2.48
N PRO A 112 -14.91 16.14 -1.92
CA PRO A 112 -15.08 16.02 -0.48
C PRO A 112 -13.78 15.81 0.30
N VAL A 113 -12.84 15.03 -0.26
CA VAL A 113 -11.53 14.79 0.37
C VAL A 113 -10.67 16.04 0.28
N VAL A 114 -10.66 16.71 -0.89
CA VAL A 114 -9.94 17.97 -1.09
C VAL A 114 -10.36 19.01 -0.07
N ARG A 115 -11.68 19.23 0.12
CA ARG A 115 -12.21 20.19 1.10
C ARG A 115 -11.84 19.83 2.54
N ALA A 116 -11.92 18.55 2.90
CA ALA A 116 -11.59 18.08 4.26
C ALA A 116 -10.10 18.25 4.61
N THR A 117 -9.21 18.16 3.62
CA THR A 117 -7.77 18.37 3.81
C THR A 117 -7.32 19.82 3.62
N ALA A 118 -8.07 20.65 2.88
CA ALA A 118 -7.72 22.04 2.62
C ALA A 118 -8.00 22.99 3.80
N HIS A 119 -9.01 22.69 4.64
CA HIS A 119 -9.39 23.54 5.77
C HIS A 119 -8.49 23.41 7.02
N ARG A 120 -7.54 22.48 7.03
CA ARG A 120 -6.67 22.17 8.19
C ARG A 120 -5.17 22.28 7.89
N GLY A 121 -4.84 22.86 6.73
CA GLY A 121 -3.46 23.16 6.31
C GLY A 121 -3.00 24.51 6.84
#